data_AF-A0A6N2EKB1-F1
#
_entry.id   AF-A0A6N2EKB1-F1
#
_cell.length_a   1.000
_cell.length_b   1.000
_cell.length_c   1.000
_cell.angle_alpha   90.00
_cell.angle_beta   90.00
_cell.angle_gamma   90.00
#
_symmetry.space_group_name_H-M   'P 1'
#
loop_
_entity.id
_entity.type
_entity.pdbx_description
1 polymer ?
#
loop_
_entity_poly.entity_id
_entity_poly.type
_entity_poly.pdbx_seq_one_letter_code
_entity_poly.pdbx_strand_id
1 'polypeptide(L)' 'LEQLPELQGRVLKMRYGIATEGEGLREPMSLSSIAKTLGMSRDKTRNLERKALEGIRSQSCRLEGYLAA' A
#
# COMPACT_ATOMS: atom_id res chain seq x y z
N LEU A 1 2.30 1.43 8.26
CA LEU A 1 1.14 0.98 7.46
C LEU A 1 0.00 0.43 8.31
N GLU A 2 0.26 -0.06 9.52
CA GLU A 2 -0.76 -0.60 10.45
C GLU A 2 -1.83 0.42 10.91
N GLN A 3 -1.61 1.72 10.72
CA GLN A 3 -2.59 2.78 10.99
C GLN A 3 -3.57 3.02 9.83
N LEU A 4 -3.32 2.43 8.66
CA LEU A 4 -4.25 2.48 7.54
C LEU A 4 -5.29 1.38 7.69
N PRO A 5 -6.48 1.55 7.10
CA PRO A 5 -7.42 0.44 6.94
C PRO A 5 -6.74 -0.77 6.31
N GLU A 6 -7.01 -1.96 6.84
CA GLU A 6 -6.29 -3.20 6.54
C GLU A 6 -6.11 -3.42 5.02
N LEU A 7 -7.19 -3.23 4.25
CA LEU A 7 -7.17 -3.43 2.80
C LEU A 7 -6.29 -2.41 2.07
N GLN A 8 -6.24 -1.17 2.54
CA GLN A 8 -5.38 -0.11 1.99
C GLN A 8 -3.91 -0.41 2.27
N GLY A 9 -3.59 -0.79 3.51
CA GLY A 9 -2.25 -1.23 3.89
C GLY A 9 -1.80 -2.46 3.08
N ARG A 10 -2.69 -3.43 2.91
CA ARG A 10 -2.45 -4.66 2.13
C ARG A 10 -2.21 -4.38 0.65
N VAL A 11 -2.94 -3.44 0.04
CA VAL A 11 -2.69 -3.01 -1.36
C VAL A 11 -1.31 -2.36 -1.48
N LEU A 12 -0.91 -1.48 -0.57
CA LEU A 12 0.42 -0.87 -0.60
C LEU A 12 1.54 -1.90 -0.37
N LYS A 13 1.36 -2.82 0.58
CA LYS A 13 2.33 -3.89 0.84
C LYS A 13 2.59 -4.73 -0.42
N MET A 14 1.53 -5.15 -1.12
CA MET A 14 1.68 -5.85 -2.40
C MET A 14 2.24 -4.98 -3.52
N ARG A 15 1.87 -3.69 -3.56
CA ARG A 15 2.31 -2.77 -4.62
C ARG A 15 3.81 -2.48 -4.57
N TYR A 16 4.35 -2.37 -3.36
CA TYR A 16 5.76 -2.03 -3.13
C TYR A 16 6.60 -3.22 -2.66
N GLY A 17 6.03 -4.43 -2.58
CA GLY A 17 6.77 -5.61 -2.15
C GLY A 17 7.17 -5.61 -0.66
N ILE A 18 6.47 -4.83 0.16
CA ILE A 18 6.79 -4.67 1.58
C ILE A 18 6.44 -5.96 2.30
N ALA A 19 7.42 -6.48 3.06
CA ALA A 19 7.25 -7.68 3.88
C ALA A 19 6.07 -7.54 4.86
N THR A 20 5.28 -8.59 4.97
CA THR A 20 4.30 -8.77 6.05
C THR A 20 4.97 -9.55 7.18
N GLU A 21 4.59 -9.35 8.44
CA GLU A 21 5.20 -10.13 9.54
C GLU A 21 5.08 -11.64 9.27
N GLY A 22 6.20 -12.36 9.33
CA GLY A 22 6.29 -13.78 9.01
C GLY A 22 6.43 -14.13 7.52
N GLU A 23 6.38 -13.15 6.62
CA GLU A 23 6.61 -13.32 5.18
C GLU A 23 7.81 -12.47 4.73
N GLY A 24 8.73 -13.07 3.97
CA GLY A 24 9.87 -12.35 3.40
C GLY A 24 9.47 -11.22 2.44
N LEU A 25 10.45 -10.46 1.96
CA LEU A 25 10.26 -9.48 0.88
C LEU A 25 9.57 -10.16 -0.31
N ARG A 26 8.56 -9.49 -0.86
CA ARG A 26 7.80 -9.99 -2.01
C ARG A 26 8.10 -9.14 -3.24
N GLU A 27 8.00 -9.75 -4.41
CA GLU A 27 8.05 -9.01 -5.67
C GLU A 27 6.91 -8.00 -5.75
N PRO A 28 7.19 -6.71 -6.05
CA PRO A 28 6.17 -5.69 -6.26
C PRO A 28 5.17 -6.10 -7.34
N MET A 29 3.88 -5.98 -7.05
CA MET A 29 2.81 -6.37 -7.97
C MET A 29 2.20 -5.17 -8.70
N SER A 30 1.69 -5.39 -9.91
CA SER A 30 0.88 -4.40 -10.63
C SER A 30 -0.52 -4.26 -10.01
N LEU A 31 -1.18 -3.12 -10.18
CA LEU A 31 -2.58 -2.93 -9.74
C LEU A 31 -3.52 -3.98 -10.34
N SER A 32 -3.29 -4.39 -11.58
CA SER A 32 -4.07 -5.45 -12.24
C SER A 32 -3.85 -6.81 -11.59
N SER A 33 -2.61 -7.13 -11.21
CA SER A 33 -2.28 -8.37 -10.51
C SER A 33 -2.89 -8.38 -9.11
N ILE A 34 -2.78 -7.27 -8.37
CA ILE A 34 -3.36 -7.11 -7.03
C ILE A 34 -4.88 -7.22 -7.09
N ALA A 35 -5.53 -6.60 -8.08
CA ALA A 35 -6.97 -6.68 -8.28
C ALA A 35 -7.42 -8.14 -8.45
N LYS A 36 -6.71 -8.91 -9.26
CA LYS A 36 -6.96 -10.36 -9.44
C LYS A 36 -6.76 -11.13 -8.13
N THR A 37 -5.64 -10.90 -7.43
CA THR A 37 -5.32 -11.57 -6.15
C THR A 37 -6.34 -11.27 -5.06
N LEU A 38 -6.88 -10.05 -5.02
CA LEU A 38 -7.86 -9.62 -4.02
C LEU A 38 -9.32 -9.82 -4.46
N GLY A 39 -9.57 -10.42 -5.63
CA GLY A 39 -10.93 -10.66 -6.14
C GLY A 39 -11.74 -9.37 -6.34
N MET A 40 -11.11 -8.27 -6.76
CA MET A 40 -11.75 -6.97 -6.93
C MET A 40 -11.46 -6.34 -8.29
N SER A 41 -12.18 -5.27 -8.63
CA SER A 41 -11.93 -4.51 -9.86
C SER A 41 -10.64 -3.69 -9.76
N ARG A 42 -9.98 -3.50 -10.91
CA ARG A 42 -8.77 -2.66 -11.02
C ARG A 42 -9.01 -1.24 -10.52
N ASP A 43 -10.17 -0.66 -10.82
CA ASP A 43 -10.51 0.70 -10.36
C ASP A 43 -10.69 0.78 -8.85
N LYS A 44 -11.24 -0.27 -8.23
CA LYS A 44 -11.34 -0.35 -6.76
C LYS A 44 -9.94 -0.42 -6.14
N THR A 45 -9.03 -1.22 -6.68
CA THR A 45 -7.63 -1.29 -6.21
C THR A 45 -6.92 0.06 -6.38
N ARG A 46 -7.10 0.74 -7.51
CA ARG A 46 -6.53 2.06 -7.76
C ARG A 46 -7.03 3.12 -6.78
N ASN A 47 -8.33 3.10 -6.46
CA ASN A 47 -8.91 3.99 -5.46
C ASN A 47 -8.38 3.69 -4.05
N LEU A 48 -8.17 2.42 -3.71
CA LEU A 48 -7.57 2.03 -2.43
C LEU A 48 -6.12 2.53 -2.31
N GLU A 49 -5.30 2.35 -3.36
CA GLU A 49 -3.92 2.86 -3.39
C GLU A 49 -3.89 4.39 -3.20
N ARG A 50 -4.72 5.13 -3.95
CA ARG A 50 -4.81 6.59 -3.81
C ARG A 50 -5.17 7.01 -2.38
N LYS A 51 -6.24 6.44 -1.81
CA LYS A 51 -6.68 6.77 -0.45
C LYS A 51 -5.62 6.40 0.60
N ALA A 52 -4.92 5.30 0.39
CA ALA A 52 -3.83 4.87 1.27
C ALA A 52 -2.69 5.90 1.27
N LEU A 53 -2.27 6.37 0.08
CA LEU A 53 -1.23 7.39 -0.06
C LEU A 53 -1.66 8.75 0.53
N GLU A 54 -2.92 9.14 0.35
CA GLU A 54 -3.50 10.33 0.98
C GLU A 54 -3.50 10.21 2.50
N GLY A 55 -3.88 9.05 3.05
CA GLY A 55 -3.84 8.78 4.48
C GLY A 55 -2.43 8.79 5.07
N ILE A 56 -1.43 8.31 4.33
CA ILE A 56 -0.02 8.42 4.75
C ILE A 56 0.41 9.88 4.75
N ARG A 57 0.08 10.65 3.70
CA ARG A 57 0.40 12.08 3.57
C ARG A 57 -0.21 12.91 4.68
N SER A 58 -1.46 12.67 5.06
CA SER A 58 -2.09 13.42 6.17
C SER A 58 -1.47 13.08 7.54
N GLN A 59 -0.88 11.90 7.69
CA GLN A 59 -0.17 11.47 8.91
C GLN A 59 1.35 11.76 8.85
N SER A 60 1.84 12.46 7.82
CA SER A 60 3.27 12.57 7.44
C SER A 60 4.15 13.49 8.29
N CYS A 61 3.68 14.01 9.43
CA CYS A 61 4.58 14.70 10.38
C CYS A 61 5.85 13.87 10.68
N ARG A 62 5.77 12.53 10.64
CA ARG A 62 6.91 11.61 10.83
C ARG A 62 7.74 11.31 9.58
N LEU A 63 7.24 11.61 8.37
CA LEU A 63 7.89 11.29 7.10
C LEU A 63 8.76 12.43 6.58
N GLU A 64 8.54 13.67 7.00
CA GLU A 64 9.35 14.83 6.61
C GLU A 64 10.84 14.63 6.89
N GLY A 65 11.20 13.95 7.99
CA GLY A 65 12.59 13.63 8.32
C GLY A 65 13.28 12.63 7.37
N TYR A 66 12.51 11.92 6.54
CA TYR A 66 13.03 11.00 5.51
C TYR A 66 13.04 11.62 4.11
N LEU A 67 12.41 12.80 3.93
CA LEU A 67 12.37 13.53 2.66
C LEU A 67 13.52 14.55 2.52
N ALA A 68 14.22 14.86 3.61
CA ALA A 68 15.44 15.66 3.58
C ALA A 68 16.63 14.78 3.15
N ALA A 69 16.87 14.71 1.84
CA ALA A 69 18.07 14.15 1.22
C ALA A 69 18.49 15.04 0.05
#